data_AF-A0A161MIZ6-F1
#
_entry.id   AF-A0A161MIZ6-F1
#
_cell.length_a   1.000
_cell.length_b   1.000
_cell.length_c   1.000
_cell.angle_alpha   90.00
_cell.angle_beta   90.00
_cell.angle_gamma   90.00
#
_symmetry.space_group_name_H-M   'P 1'
#
loop_
_entity.id
_entity.type
_entity.pdbx_description
1 polymer ?
#
loop_
_entity_poly.entity_id
_entity_poly.type
_entity_poly.pdbx_seq_one_letter_code
_entity_poly.pdbx_strand_id
1 'polypeptide(L)'
;LSCKESDLAAKVMIELLGTYTTENASHAREDAQRCIMAALADPNTFLLDPLMSLKPVRFLEGELIHDLLTVFVSAKLSDYIKFYNEHKEFVHSMGLDHEANLKKMRLLTFMQLAEGAAEMKFETITSELQIKEEEVEAFVIDVLKTKLVRARMDQA
;
A
#
# COMPACT_ATOMS: atom_id res chain seq x y z
N LEU A 1 4.49 -15.80 13.87
CA LEU A 1 5.80 -15.31 14.34
C LEU A 1 6.53 -14.50 13.27
N SER A 2 6.41 -14.84 11.98
CA SER A 2 7.10 -14.17 10.86
C SER A 2 6.77 -12.68 10.61
N CYS A 3 5.60 -12.16 11.01
CA CYS A 3 5.22 -10.78 10.67
C CYS A 3 5.98 -9.69 11.46
N LYS A 4 6.51 -9.99 12.65
CA LYS A 4 7.19 -8.97 13.49
C LYS A 4 8.60 -8.66 13.01
N GLU A 5 9.25 -9.62 12.37
CA GLU A 5 10.61 -9.44 11.83
C GLU A 5 10.58 -8.68 10.50
N SER A 6 9.54 -8.88 9.69
CA SER A 6 9.30 -8.13 8.44
C SER A 6 9.13 -6.62 8.69
N ASP A 7 8.30 -6.25 9.67
CA ASP A 7 8.03 -4.86 10.03
C ASP A 7 9.27 -4.13 10.57
N LEU A 8 10.04 -4.81 11.44
CA LEU A 8 11.29 -4.27 11.96
C LEU A 8 12.35 -4.15 10.85
N ALA A 9 12.45 -5.15 9.96
CA ALA A 9 13.37 -5.12 8.83
C ALA A 9 13.04 -3.98 7.86
N ALA A 10 11.76 -3.78 7.52
CA ALA A 10 11.31 -2.67 6.68
C ALA A 10 11.66 -1.32 7.33
N LYS A 11 11.42 -1.17 8.63
CA LYS A 11 11.72 0.07 9.36
C LYS A 11 13.22 0.38 9.43
N VAL A 12 14.05 -0.61 9.72
CA VAL A 12 15.52 -0.46 9.73
C VAL A 12 16.04 -0.19 8.32
N MET A 13 15.44 -0.78 7.30
CA MET A 13 15.79 -0.55 5.89
C MET A 13 15.43 0.87 5.45
N ILE A 14 14.28 1.42 5.88
CA ILE A 14 13.90 2.83 5.65
C ILE A 14 14.90 3.79 6.32
N GLU A 15 15.26 3.53 7.58
CA GLU A 15 16.28 4.31 8.29
C GLU A 15 17.64 4.25 7.58
N LEU A 16 18.07 3.05 7.16
CA LEU A 16 19.29 2.85 6.38
C LEU A 16 19.26 3.65 5.08
N LEU A 17 18.18 3.55 4.30
CA LEU A 17 17.96 4.31 3.07
C LEU A 17 18.00 5.83 3.30
N GLY A 18 17.58 6.30 4.49
CA GLY A 18 17.69 7.70 4.91
C GLY A 18 19.12 8.16 5.21
N THR A 19 20.01 7.25 5.60
CA THR A 19 21.42 7.56 5.93
C THR A 19 22.38 7.56 4.73
N TYR A 20 21.94 7.10 3.55
CA TYR A 20 22.80 7.01 2.37
C TYR A 20 23.23 8.38 1.83
N THR A 21 24.53 8.51 1.54
CA THR A 21 25.17 9.64 0.85
C THR A 21 25.32 9.37 -0.65
N THR A 22 25.59 10.42 -1.43
CA THR A 22 25.65 10.41 -2.92
C THR A 22 26.67 9.44 -3.52
N GLU A 23 27.64 8.95 -2.74
CA GLU A 23 28.68 8.01 -3.21
C GLU A 23 28.16 6.58 -3.42
N ASN A 24 27.05 6.20 -2.78
CA ASN A 24 26.44 4.88 -2.86
C ASN A 24 25.08 4.87 -3.60
N ALA A 25 24.85 5.89 -4.44
CA ALA A 25 23.55 6.12 -5.09
C ALA A 25 23.08 4.94 -5.97
N SER A 26 23.99 4.18 -6.57
CA SER A 26 23.67 2.97 -7.35
C SER A 26 23.09 1.86 -6.48
N HIS A 27 23.73 1.57 -5.34
CA HIS A 27 23.24 0.58 -4.37
C HIS A 27 21.93 1.03 -3.72
N ALA A 28 21.82 2.32 -3.41
CA ALA A 28 20.61 2.89 -2.81
C ALA A 28 19.38 2.73 -3.73
N ARG A 29 19.57 2.68 -5.06
CA ARG A 29 18.50 2.39 -6.01
C ARG A 29 18.00 0.95 -5.89
N GLU A 30 18.88 -0.03 -5.96
CA GLU A 30 18.51 -1.45 -5.85
C GLU A 30 17.89 -1.76 -4.48
N ASP A 31 18.45 -1.19 -3.40
CA ASP A 31 17.90 -1.33 -2.06
C ASP A 31 16.53 -0.64 -1.92
N ALA A 32 16.33 0.53 -2.54
CA ALA A 32 15.01 1.16 -2.56
C ALA A 32 13.97 0.30 -3.30
N GLN A 33 14.34 -0.30 -4.44
CA GLN A 33 13.46 -1.23 -5.15
C GLN A 33 13.10 -2.45 -4.29
N ARG A 34 14.09 -3.06 -3.62
CA ARG A 34 13.85 -4.18 -2.70
C ARG A 34 12.98 -3.78 -1.51
N CYS A 35 13.19 -2.57 -0.97
CA CYS A 35 12.39 -2.06 0.13
C CYS A 35 10.93 -1.85 -0.27
N ILE A 36 10.69 -1.27 -1.46
CA ILE A 36 9.34 -1.11 -2.01
C ILE A 36 8.71 -2.49 -2.23
N MET A 37 9.42 -3.44 -2.86
CA MET A 37 8.90 -4.79 -3.06
C MET A 37 8.55 -5.47 -1.74
N ALA A 38 9.42 -5.41 -0.73
CA ALA A 38 9.17 -5.99 0.58
C ALA A 38 7.97 -5.32 1.27
N ALA A 39 7.90 -3.99 1.22
CA ALA A 39 6.80 -3.21 1.79
C ALA A 39 5.47 -3.52 1.07
N LEU A 40 5.47 -3.72 -0.25
CA LEU A 40 4.29 -4.12 -1.02
C LEU A 40 3.89 -5.57 -0.74
N ALA A 41 4.85 -6.48 -0.67
CA ALA A 41 4.63 -7.90 -0.38
C ALA A 41 4.10 -8.13 1.05
N ASP A 42 4.41 -7.23 1.99
CA ASP A 42 3.92 -7.32 3.35
C ASP A 42 2.49 -6.74 3.46
N PRO A 43 1.47 -7.55 3.79
CA PRO A 43 0.09 -7.11 3.87
C PRO A 43 -0.21 -6.22 5.08
N ASN A 44 0.70 -6.12 6.06
CA ASN A 44 0.52 -5.30 7.26
C ASN A 44 1.20 -3.93 7.14
N THR A 45 1.99 -3.72 6.08
CA THR A 45 2.72 -2.46 5.83
C THR A 45 1.87 -1.50 5.00
N PHE A 46 1.16 -0.59 5.66
CA PHE A 46 0.29 0.40 4.99
C PHE A 46 0.95 1.77 4.83
N LEU A 47 1.96 2.08 5.64
CA LEU A 47 2.64 3.38 5.61
C LEU A 47 3.74 3.37 4.54
N LEU A 48 3.39 3.88 3.36
CA LEU A 48 4.29 3.99 2.21
C LEU A 48 4.75 5.44 1.96
N ASP A 49 4.09 6.44 2.54
CA ASP A 49 4.52 7.86 2.51
C ASP A 49 5.97 8.10 2.94
N PRO A 50 6.48 7.48 4.02
CA PRO A 50 7.87 7.68 4.42
C PRO A 50 8.84 7.16 3.35
N LEU A 51 8.49 6.06 2.67
CA LEU A 51 9.30 5.49 1.59
C LEU A 51 9.39 6.47 0.41
N MET A 52 8.25 7.04 -0.01
CA MET A 52 8.22 8.02 -1.10
C MET A 52 9.04 9.28 -0.81
N SER A 53 9.16 9.65 0.47
CA SER A 53 9.96 10.80 0.90
C SER A 53 11.47 10.56 0.89
N LEU A 54 11.93 9.32 0.72
CA LEU A 54 13.35 8.98 0.68
C LEU A 54 13.98 9.47 -0.64
N LYS A 55 15.17 10.08 -0.53
CA LYS A 55 15.98 10.50 -1.69
C LYS A 55 16.18 9.40 -2.75
N PRO A 56 16.54 8.15 -2.39
CA PRO A 56 16.71 7.08 -3.38
C PRO A 56 15.41 6.69 -4.10
N VAL A 57 14.25 6.85 -3.46
CA VAL A 57 12.94 6.59 -4.09
C VAL A 57 12.57 7.71 -5.06
N ARG A 58 12.88 8.97 -4.75
CA ARG A 58 12.78 10.07 -5.72
C ARG A 58 13.71 9.90 -6.92
N PHE A 59 14.89 9.31 -6.72
CA PHE A 59 15.78 8.96 -7.83
C PHE A 59 15.27 7.82 -8.73
N LEU A 60 14.21 7.12 -8.30
CA LEU A 60 13.47 6.14 -9.08
C LEU A 60 12.26 6.74 -9.80
N GLU A 61 12.04 8.06 -9.71
CA GLU A 61 10.99 8.76 -10.48
C GLU A 61 11.12 8.45 -11.97
N GLY A 62 10.04 7.91 -12.56
CA GLY A 62 9.98 7.47 -13.96
C GLY A 62 10.09 5.95 -14.17
N GLU A 63 10.45 5.18 -13.14
CA GLU A 63 10.41 3.71 -13.18
C GLU A 63 9.01 3.18 -12.81
N LEU A 64 8.65 2.01 -13.34
CA LEU A 64 7.37 1.35 -13.05
C LEU A 64 7.15 1.09 -11.55
N ILE A 65 8.21 0.86 -10.78
CA ILE A 65 8.12 0.63 -9.33
C ILE A 65 7.73 1.89 -8.56
N HIS A 66 8.20 3.06 -9.01
CA HIS A 66 7.85 4.34 -8.43
C HIS A 66 6.41 4.70 -8.77
N ASP A 67 5.99 4.47 -10.02
CA ASP A 67 4.61 4.64 -10.43
C ASP A 67 3.67 3.74 -9.61
N LEU A 68 4.02 2.46 -9.46
CA LEU A 68 3.30 1.54 -8.60
C LEU A 68 3.22 2.03 -7.15
N LEU A 69 4.33 2.46 -6.56
CA LEU A 69 4.34 3.02 -5.21
C LEU A 69 3.42 4.25 -5.10
N THR A 70 3.44 5.12 -6.10
CA THR A 70 2.59 6.32 -6.18
C THR A 70 1.12 5.95 -6.25
N VAL A 71 0.77 4.91 -7.02
CA VAL A 71 -0.59 4.35 -7.08
C VAL A 71 -1.04 3.85 -5.71
N PHE A 72 -0.15 3.19 -4.96
CA PHE A 72 -0.46 2.74 -3.61
C PHE A 72 -0.64 3.87 -2.59
N VAL A 73 0.12 4.97 -2.71
CA VAL A 73 0.08 6.09 -1.76
C VAL A 73 -1.05 7.08 -2.08
N SER A 74 -1.29 7.37 -3.36
CA SER A 74 -2.13 8.49 -3.79
C SER A 74 -3.30 8.11 -4.70
N ALA A 75 -3.36 6.88 -5.22
CA ALA A 75 -4.43 6.46 -6.12
C ALA A 75 -5.37 5.44 -5.46
N LYS A 76 -6.47 5.14 -6.16
CA LYS A 76 -7.53 4.27 -5.66
C LYS A 76 -7.34 2.84 -6.17
N LEU A 77 -8.11 1.92 -5.59
CA LEU A 77 -8.20 0.53 -6.06
C LEU A 77 -8.39 0.43 -7.58
N SER A 78 -9.23 1.29 -8.16
CA SER A 78 -9.50 1.32 -9.61
C SER A 78 -8.25 1.57 -10.44
N ASP A 79 -7.37 2.48 -9.99
CA ASP A 79 -6.12 2.81 -10.68
C ASP A 79 -5.11 1.67 -10.56
N TYR A 80 -5.01 1.04 -9.38
CA TYR A 80 -4.21 -0.16 -9.21
C TYR A 80 -4.66 -1.30 -10.13
N ILE A 81 -5.98 -1.51 -10.29
CA ILE A 81 -6.49 -2.56 -11.19
C ILE A 81 -6.12 -2.25 -12.65
N LYS A 82 -6.17 -0.98 -13.09
CA LYS A 82 -5.72 -0.58 -14.43
C LYS A 82 -4.22 -0.81 -14.60
N PHE A 83 -3.42 -0.31 -13.66
CA PHE A 83 -1.97 -0.50 -13.66
C PHE A 83 -1.60 -1.98 -13.68
N TYR A 84 -2.25 -2.80 -12.84
CA TYR A 84 -2.04 -4.24 -12.83
C TYR A 84 -2.41 -4.87 -14.17
N ASN A 85 -3.51 -4.46 -14.80
CA ASN A 85 -3.90 -5.00 -16.10
C ASN A 85 -2.92 -4.67 -17.22
N GLU A 86 -2.32 -3.47 -17.20
CA GLU A 86 -1.31 -3.04 -18.16
C GLU A 86 0.08 -3.63 -17.86
N HIS A 87 0.41 -3.88 -16.60
CA HIS A 87 1.74 -4.30 -16.14
C HIS A 87 1.74 -5.64 -15.38
N LYS A 88 0.90 -6.62 -15.79
CA LYS A 88 0.79 -7.94 -15.13
C LYS A 88 2.12 -8.66 -15.01
N GLU A 89 2.92 -8.64 -16.08
CA GLU A 89 4.23 -9.30 -16.13
C GLU A 89 5.21 -8.69 -15.12
N PHE A 90 5.14 -7.37 -14.92
CA PHE A 90 6.00 -6.66 -13.96
C PHE A 90 5.66 -7.05 -12.52
N VAL A 91 4.35 -7.04 -12.16
CA VAL A 91 3.90 -7.43 -10.81
C VAL A 91 4.21 -8.90 -10.52
N HIS A 92 4.03 -9.78 -11.51
CA HIS A 92 4.37 -11.19 -11.38
C HIS A 92 5.89 -11.41 -11.27
N SER A 93 6.69 -10.70 -12.06
CA SER A 93 8.15 -10.78 -12.03
C SER A 93 8.75 -10.30 -10.69
N MET A 94 8.04 -9.41 -9.98
CA MET A 94 8.44 -8.99 -8.63
C MET A 94 8.02 -9.96 -7.53
N GLY A 95 7.30 -11.04 -7.86
CA GLY A 95 6.80 -12.01 -6.88
C GLY A 95 5.69 -11.46 -5.98
N LEU A 96 5.01 -10.41 -6.42
CA LEU A 96 3.91 -9.80 -5.68
C LEU A 96 2.61 -10.56 -5.93
N ASP A 97 1.91 -10.92 -4.86
CA ASP A 97 0.62 -11.59 -4.95
C ASP A 97 -0.51 -10.59 -5.25
N HIS A 98 -1.22 -10.81 -6.35
CA HIS A 98 -2.29 -9.91 -6.78
C HIS A 98 -3.46 -9.88 -5.79
N GLU A 99 -3.82 -11.02 -5.19
CA GLU A 99 -4.95 -11.09 -4.28
C GLU A 99 -4.63 -10.39 -2.95
N ALA A 100 -3.41 -10.57 -2.43
CA ALA A 100 -2.93 -9.86 -1.26
C ALA A 100 -2.89 -8.34 -1.51
N ASN A 101 -2.35 -7.92 -2.66
CA ASN A 101 -2.29 -6.51 -3.04
C ASN A 101 -3.68 -5.90 -3.25
N LEU A 102 -4.63 -6.64 -3.83
CA LEU A 102 -6.02 -6.18 -3.96
C LEU A 102 -6.65 -5.93 -2.58
N LYS A 103 -6.50 -6.88 -1.64
CA LYS A 103 -7.00 -6.71 -0.27
C LYS A 103 -6.36 -5.51 0.42
N LYS A 104 -5.06 -5.32 0.22
CA LYS A 104 -4.30 -4.18 0.74
C LYS A 104 -4.73 -2.83 0.12
N MET A 105 -4.91 -2.77 -1.19
CA MET A 105 -5.40 -1.57 -1.89
C MET A 105 -6.82 -1.21 -1.47
N ARG A 106 -7.67 -2.21 -1.22
CA ARG A 106 -8.99 -2.00 -0.64
C ARG A 106 -8.88 -1.29 0.72
N LEU A 107 -8.04 -1.81 1.62
CA LEU A 107 -7.79 -1.20 2.93
C LEU A 107 -7.25 0.23 2.81
N LEU A 108 -6.26 0.47 1.95
CA LEU A 108 -5.71 1.82 1.73
C LEU A 108 -6.74 2.80 1.19
N THR A 109 -7.53 2.38 0.19
CA THR A 109 -8.61 3.21 -0.36
C THR A 109 -9.63 3.56 0.73
N PHE A 110 -9.99 2.58 1.58
CA PHE A 110 -10.87 2.82 2.72
C PHE A 110 -10.28 3.80 3.74
N MET A 111 -8.98 3.71 4.03
CA MET A 111 -8.31 4.65 4.94
C MET A 111 -8.31 6.08 4.40
N GLN A 112 -7.96 6.26 3.12
CA GLN A 112 -7.99 7.58 2.47
C GLN A 112 -9.40 8.19 2.48
N LEU A 113 -10.41 7.35 2.23
CA LEU A 113 -11.80 7.73 2.31
C LEU A 113 -12.20 8.15 3.73
N ALA A 114 -11.81 7.38 4.74
CA ALA A 114 -12.07 7.68 6.15
C ALA A 114 -11.28 8.90 6.66
N GLU A 115 -10.16 9.25 6.04
CA GLU A 115 -9.42 10.48 6.33
C GLU A 115 -10.15 11.71 5.77
N GLY A 116 -10.68 11.61 4.55
CA GLY A 116 -11.40 12.71 3.89
C GLY A 116 -12.82 12.94 4.41
N ALA A 117 -13.47 11.91 4.97
CA ALA A 117 -14.84 11.99 5.45
C ALA A 117 -15.01 11.25 6.80
N ALA A 118 -15.48 11.98 7.82
CA ALA A 118 -15.79 11.42 9.13
C ALA A 118 -17.02 10.50 9.13
N GLU A 119 -17.92 10.66 8.15
CA GLU A 119 -19.14 9.87 7.98
C GLU A 119 -19.22 9.37 6.54
N MET A 120 -19.45 8.06 6.39
CA MET A 120 -19.40 7.39 5.09
C MET A 120 -20.62 6.49 4.92
N LYS A 121 -21.24 6.53 3.73
CA LYS A 121 -22.33 5.61 3.38
C LYS A 121 -21.78 4.29 2.87
N PHE A 122 -22.46 3.18 3.18
CA PHE A 122 -22.13 1.86 2.66
C PHE A 122 -22.12 1.82 1.13
N GLU A 123 -22.99 2.58 0.46
CA GLU A 123 -23.03 2.71 -1.00
C GLU A 123 -21.73 3.32 -1.58
N THR A 124 -21.18 4.34 -0.90
CA THR A 124 -19.91 4.95 -1.32
C THR A 124 -18.76 3.98 -1.13
N ILE A 125 -18.74 3.27 0.01
CA ILE A 125 -17.72 2.27 0.33
C ILE A 125 -17.76 1.14 -0.71
N THR A 126 -18.92 0.55 -0.97
CA THR A 126 -19.08 -0.54 -1.95
C THR A 126 -18.70 -0.13 -3.37
N SER A 127 -19.06 1.09 -3.80
CA SER A 127 -18.68 1.62 -5.11
C SER A 127 -17.16 1.80 -5.24
N GLU A 128 -16.51 2.36 -4.22
CA GLU A 128 -15.07 2.63 -4.26
C GLU A 128 -14.21 1.37 -4.10
N LEU A 129 -14.64 0.45 -3.23
CA LEU A 129 -13.95 -0.82 -2.96
C LEU A 129 -14.32 -1.93 -3.96
N GLN A 130 -15.32 -1.71 -4.81
CA GLN A 130 -15.89 -2.68 -5.75
C GLN A 130 -16.19 -4.03 -5.08
N ILE A 131 -16.83 -3.96 -3.91
CA ILE A 131 -17.29 -5.13 -3.16
C ILE A 131 -18.81 -5.10 -3.06
N LYS A 132 -19.40 -6.29 -2.88
CA LYS A 132 -20.84 -6.40 -2.68
C LYS A 132 -21.25 -5.78 -1.36
N GLU A 133 -22.48 -5.28 -1.30
CA GLU A 133 -23.10 -4.78 -0.07
C GLU A 133 -23.15 -5.84 1.04
N GLU A 134 -23.27 -7.13 0.71
CA GLU A 134 -23.23 -8.22 1.69
C GLU A 134 -21.85 -8.39 2.34
N GLU A 135 -20.77 -8.04 1.63
CA GLU A 135 -19.39 -8.24 2.10
C GLU A 135 -18.78 -6.97 2.72
N VAL A 136 -19.41 -5.81 2.53
CA VAL A 136 -18.93 -4.53 3.07
C VAL A 136 -18.85 -4.57 4.60
N GLU A 137 -19.84 -5.19 5.24
CA GLU A 137 -19.95 -5.27 6.69
C GLU A 137 -18.80 -6.12 7.27
N ALA A 138 -18.57 -7.29 6.68
CA ALA A 138 -17.46 -8.17 7.02
C ALA A 138 -16.10 -7.49 6.79
N PHE A 139 -15.96 -6.75 5.69
CA PHE A 139 -14.75 -6.00 5.38
C PHE A 139 -14.47 -4.90 6.40
N VAL A 140 -15.47 -4.07 6.74
CA VAL A 140 -15.34 -3.00 7.74
C VAL A 140 -14.98 -3.58 9.11
N ILE A 141 -15.58 -4.71 9.50
CA ILE A 141 -15.22 -5.42 10.73
C ILE A 141 -13.75 -5.87 10.69
N ASP A 142 -13.27 -6.39 9.58
CA ASP A 142 -11.87 -6.81 9.44
C ASP A 142 -10.92 -5.61 9.53
N VAL A 143 -11.25 -4.48 8.89
CA VAL A 143 -10.52 -3.22 9.02
C VAL A 143 -10.48 -2.77 10.48
N LEU A 144 -11.59 -2.81 11.21
CA LEU A 144 -11.65 -2.45 12.62
C LEU A 144 -10.77 -3.38 13.49
N LYS A 145 -10.65 -4.66 13.14
CA LYS A 145 -9.75 -5.62 13.83
C LYS A 145 -8.28 -5.31 13.64
N THR A 146 -7.89 -4.74 12.49
CA THR A 146 -6.49 -4.32 12.26
C THR A 146 -6.04 -3.19 13.18
N LYS A 147 -6.98 -2.54 13.91
CA LYS A 147 -6.76 -1.37 14.78
C LYS A 147 -6.22 -0.13 14.06
N LEU A 148 -6.17 -0.15 12.73
CA LEU A 148 -5.70 0.97 11.92
C LEU A 148 -6.73 2.10 11.88
N VAL A 149 -8.01 1.76 11.94
CA VAL A 149 -9.13 2.72 11.97
C VAL A 149 -10.01 2.42 13.18
N ARG A 150 -10.48 3.48 13.84
CA ARG A 150 -11.54 3.41 14.85
C ARG A 150 -12.77 4.11 14.32
N ALA A 151 -13.78 3.33 13.95
CA ALA A 151 -15.08 3.83 13.52
C ALA A 151 -16.20 3.15 14.33
N ARG A 152 -17.36 3.81 14.40
CA ARG A 152 -18.62 3.17 14.80
C ARG A 152 -19.47 2.97 13.57
N MET A 153 -20.03 1.77 13.41
CA MET A 153 -21.03 1.49 12.39
C MET A 153 -22.41 1.77 12.98
N ASP A 154 -23.21 2.57 12.27
CA ASP A 154 -24.62 2.78 12.54
C ASP A 154 -25.40 2.21 11.35
N GLN A 155 -26.14 1.14 11.59
CA GLN A 155 -26.98 0.47 10.60
C GLN A 155 -28.42 0.66 11.06
N ALA A 156 -28.94 1.87 10.81
CA ALA A 156 -30.32 2.25 11.06
C ALA A 156 -31.18 2.06 9.81
#